data_AF-D7MBZ3-F1
#
_entry.id   AF-D7MBZ3-F1
#
_cell.length_a   1.000
_cell.length_b   1.000
_cell.length_c   1.000
_cell.angle_alpha   90.00
_cell.angle_beta   90.00
_cell.angle_gamma   90.00
#
_symmetry.space_group_name_H-M   'P 1'
#
loop_
_entity.id
_entity.type
_entity.pdbx_description
1 polymer ?
#
loop_
_entity_poly.entity_id
_entity_poly.type
_entity_poly.pdbx_seq_one_letter_code
_entity_poly.pdbx_strand_id
1 'polypeptide(L)'
;MPGARSEEPQNLLIHLTATTPPNESSGRDQYLWRTAVGSSSLAFSSKAKWEQLRVRPPLLPWTKVVPRYSFFTWLAIKKLGLVCSNILCPLWN
;
A
#
# COMPACT_ATOMS: atom_id res chain seq x y z
N MET A 1 3.10 -44.61 25.77
CA MET A 1 2.83 -43.18 26.03
C MET A 1 2.13 -42.60 24.80
N PRO A 2 1.02 -41.85 24.92
CA PRO A 2 0.43 -41.23 23.75
C PRO A 2 1.43 -40.20 23.19
N GLY A 3 1.65 -40.23 21.87
CA GLY A 3 2.69 -39.45 21.20
C GLY A 3 2.44 -37.95 21.27
N ALA A 4 3.52 -37.17 21.17
CA ALA A 4 3.55 -35.71 21.14
C ALA A 4 2.77 -35.14 19.94
N ARG A 5 1.43 -35.17 20.02
CA ARG A 5 0.56 -34.47 19.08
C ARG A 5 0.39 -33.04 19.59
N SER A 6 0.84 -32.08 18.78
CA SER A 6 0.54 -30.67 18.95
C SER A 6 -0.98 -30.45 19.02
N GLU A 7 -1.44 -29.51 19.85
CA GLU A 7 -2.86 -29.17 20.02
C GLU A 7 -3.44 -28.45 18.79
N GLU A 8 -2.60 -27.78 18.01
CA GLU A 8 -2.97 -27.03 16.79
C GLU A 8 -3.80 -27.86 15.79
N PRO A 9 -3.33 -29.03 15.30
CA PRO A 9 -4.11 -29.85 14.38
C PRO A 9 -5.39 -30.42 15.01
N GLN A 10 -5.43 -30.64 16.32
CA GLN A 10 -6.65 -31.11 17.01
C GLN A 10 -7.71 -30.01 17.06
N ASN A 11 -7.31 -28.79 17.42
CA ASN A 11 -8.20 -27.61 17.41
C ASN A 11 -8.76 -27.34 16.01
N LEU A 12 -7.93 -27.45 14.97
CA LEU A 12 -8.37 -27.32 13.59
C LEU A 12 -9.39 -28.40 13.21
N LEU A 13 -9.16 -29.66 13.59
CA LEU A 13 -10.09 -30.77 13.34
C LEU A 13 -11.43 -30.58 14.05
N ILE A 14 -11.41 -30.15 15.31
CA ILE A 14 -12.62 -29.84 16.08
C ILE A 14 -13.39 -28.72 15.39
N HIS A 15 -12.69 -27.66 14.97
CA HIS A 15 -13.32 -26.52 14.30
C HIS A 15 -13.97 -26.93 12.96
N LEU A 16 -13.28 -27.71 12.13
CA LEU A 16 -13.80 -28.18 10.84
C LEU A 16 -14.98 -29.14 10.99
N THR A 17 -14.98 -29.98 12.03
CA THR A 17 -16.09 -30.92 12.28
C THR A 17 -17.28 -30.25 12.95
N ALA A 18 -17.08 -29.12 13.65
CA ALA A 18 -18.15 -28.31 14.21
C ALA A 18 -18.83 -27.39 13.17
N THR A 19 -18.17 -27.06 12.06
CA THR A 19 -18.76 -26.25 10.99
C THR A 19 -19.77 -27.06 10.17
N THR A 20 -21.00 -26.56 10.07
CA THR A 20 -22.05 -27.19 9.24
C THR A 20 -21.64 -27.20 7.77
N PRO A 21 -21.89 -28.29 7.03
CA PRO A 21 -21.56 -28.35 5.62
C PRO A 21 -22.39 -27.32 4.81
N PRO A 22 -21.85 -26.81 3.68
CA PRO A 22 -22.60 -25.94 2.79
C PRO A 22 -23.89 -26.63 2.33
N ASN A 23 -25.02 -25.95 2.48
CA ASN A 23 -26.34 -26.44 2.07
C ASN A 23 -26.82 -25.62 0.87
N GLU A 24 -27.39 -26.26 -0.15
CA GLU A 24 -27.90 -25.60 -1.36
C GLU A 24 -28.96 -24.52 -1.08
N SER A 25 -29.68 -24.62 0.05
CA SER A 25 -30.63 -23.59 0.51
C SER A 25 -29.96 -22.30 1.00
N SER A 26 -28.63 -22.30 1.20
CA SER A 26 -27.87 -21.14 1.72
C SER A 26 -27.61 -20.07 0.66
N GLY A 27 -28.04 -20.30 -0.59
CA GLY A 27 -27.85 -19.38 -1.71
C GLY A 27 -26.51 -19.56 -2.41
N ARG A 28 -26.23 -18.67 -3.37
CA ARG A 28 -24.99 -18.70 -4.16
C ARG A 28 -23.84 -18.02 -3.42
N ASP A 29 -22.64 -18.56 -3.58
CA ASP A 29 -21.42 -17.95 -3.09
C ASP A 29 -21.22 -16.55 -3.70
N GLN A 30 -20.80 -15.59 -2.87
CA GLN A 30 -20.53 -14.22 -3.28
C GLN A 30 -19.08 -13.85 -2.99
N TYR A 31 -18.41 -13.32 -4.00
CA TYR A 31 -17.06 -12.77 -3.87
C TYR A 31 -17.13 -11.35 -3.35
N LEU A 32 -16.55 -11.11 -2.17
CA LEU A 32 -16.45 -9.78 -1.58
C LEU A 32 -14.98 -9.32 -1.54
N TRP A 33 -14.75 -8.09 -1.97
CA TRP A 33 -13.46 -7.43 -1.82
C TRP A 33 -13.30 -6.94 -0.39
N ARG A 34 -12.26 -7.43 0.29
CA ARG A 34 -11.86 -6.86 1.58
C ARG A 34 -11.48 -5.40 1.36
N THR A 35 -12.15 -4.53 2.08
CA THR A 35 -11.90 -3.10 2.16
C THR A 35 -11.20 -2.83 3.51
N ALA A 36 -10.74 -1.59 3.74
CA ALA A 36 -10.06 -1.23 4.98
C ALA A 36 -10.81 -1.72 6.24
N VAL A 37 -10.03 -2.02 7.29
CA VAL A 37 -10.40 -2.55 8.62
C VAL A 37 -11.87 -2.96 8.77
N GLY A 38 -12.16 -4.24 8.51
CA GLY A 38 -13.43 -4.88 8.86
C GLY A 38 -14.56 -4.73 7.84
N SER A 39 -14.37 -3.99 6.75
CA SER A 39 -15.40 -3.84 5.71
C SER A 39 -15.15 -4.73 4.49
N SER A 40 -16.23 -5.21 3.88
CA SER A 40 -16.22 -6.04 2.68
C SER A 40 -17.18 -5.42 1.66
N SER A 41 -16.73 -5.21 0.44
CA SER A 41 -17.49 -4.55 -0.62
C SER A 41 -17.63 -5.46 -1.84
N LEU A 42 -18.77 -5.41 -2.52
CA LEU A 42 -18.96 -6.07 -3.82
C LEU A 42 -18.15 -5.37 -4.94
N ALA A 43 -17.90 -4.08 -4.79
CA ALA A 43 -17.21 -3.29 -5.81
C ALA A 43 -15.70 -3.24 -5.57
N PHE A 44 -14.93 -3.43 -6.65
CA PHE A 44 -13.49 -3.27 -6.61
C PHE A 44 -13.11 -1.77 -6.59
N SER A 45 -12.25 -1.38 -5.64
CA SER A 45 -11.68 -0.03 -5.58
C SER A 45 -10.15 -0.11 -5.56
N SER A 46 -9.52 0.37 -6.63
CA SER A 46 -8.05 0.45 -6.73
C SER A 46 -7.47 1.34 -5.63
N LYS A 47 -8.14 2.44 -5.30
CA LYS A 47 -7.72 3.35 -4.22
C LYS A 47 -7.75 2.64 -2.85
N ALA A 48 -8.86 1.98 -2.52
CA ALA A 48 -9.00 1.31 -1.23
C ALA A 48 -7.98 0.17 -1.08
N LYS A 49 -7.79 -0.62 -2.14
CA LYS A 49 -6.79 -1.70 -2.16
C LYS A 49 -5.36 -1.14 -2.04
N TRP A 50 -5.06 -0.05 -2.74
CA TRP A 50 -3.76 0.63 -2.64
C TRP A 50 -3.49 1.17 -1.24
N GLU A 51 -4.51 1.72 -0.59
CA GLU A 51 -4.41 2.21 0.79
C GLU A 51 -4.25 1.08 1.82
N GLN A 52 -4.85 -0.08 1.59
CA GLN A 52 -4.67 -1.27 2.43
C GLN A 52 -3.27 -1.89 2.30
N LEU A 53 -2.73 -1.95 1.07
CA LEU A 53 -1.42 -2.55 0.83
C LEU A 53 -0.27 -1.68 1.36
N ARG A 54 -0.44 -0.36 1.40
CA ARG A 54 0.61 0.54 1.84
C ARG A 54 0.62 0.71 3.36
N VAL A 55 1.77 0.50 3.97
CA VAL A 55 2.05 1.06 5.29
C VAL A 55 2.33 2.55 5.07
N ARG A 56 1.44 3.44 5.54
CA ARG A 56 1.70 4.88 5.47
C ARG A 56 2.84 5.20 6.45
N PRO A 57 4.00 5.70 5.99
CA PRO A 57 5.00 6.19 6.91
C PRO A 57 4.41 7.37 7.71
N PRO A 58 4.87 7.59 8.95
CA PRO A 58 4.43 8.74 9.72
C PRO A 58 4.73 10.02 8.94
N LEU A 59 3.84 11.01 9.05
CA LEU A 59 4.05 12.33 8.44
C LEU A 59 5.26 12.98 9.12
N LEU A 60 6.42 12.88 8.48
CA LEU A 60 7.64 13.47 9.00
C LEU A 60 7.58 15.00 8.85
N PRO A 61 8.06 15.78 9.84
CA PRO A 61 7.94 17.25 9.83
C PRO A 61 8.49 17.93 8.57
N TRP A 62 9.53 17.35 7.97
CA TRP A 62 10.17 17.88 6.76
C TRP A 62 9.28 17.82 5.52
N THR A 63 8.22 17.00 5.51
CA THR A 63 7.25 16.97 4.38
C THR A 63 6.55 18.31 4.18
N LYS A 64 6.47 19.16 5.22
CA LYS A 64 5.95 20.53 5.13
C LYS A 64 6.96 21.53 4.56
N VAL A 65 8.25 21.20 4.62
CA VAL A 65 9.35 22.10 4.28
C VAL A 65 9.75 21.95 2.82
N VAL A 66 9.38 20.85 2.16
CA VAL A 66 9.64 20.68 0.73
C VAL A 66 8.77 21.67 -0.06
N PRO A 67 9.37 22.64 -0.78
CA PRO A 67 8.60 23.56 -1.60
C PRO A 67 7.82 22.79 -2.68
N ARG A 68 6.55 23.15 -2.89
CA ARG A 68 5.67 22.51 -3.91
C ARG A 68 6.29 22.48 -5.32
N TYR A 69 7.19 23.42 -5.60
CA TYR A 69 7.88 23.56 -6.88
C TYR A 69 9.38 23.24 -6.81
N SER A 70 9.86 22.60 -5.74
CA SER A 70 11.29 22.29 -5.53
C SER A 70 11.93 21.57 -6.72
N PHE A 71 11.19 20.66 -7.36
CA PHE A 71 11.61 19.98 -8.57
C PHE A 71 11.75 20.94 -9.77
N PHE A 72 10.78 21.83 -9.98
CA PHE A 72 10.84 22.84 -11.04
C PHE A 72 11.95 23.86 -10.79
N THR A 73 12.17 24.27 -9.53
CA THR A 73 13.26 25.16 -9.14
C THR A 73 14.62 24.50 -9.39
N TRP A 74 14.78 23.22 -9.03
CA TRP A 74 15.99 22.45 -9.33
C TRP A 74 16.22 22.30 -10.84
N LEU A 75 15.16 22.01 -11.60
CA LEU A 75 15.22 21.90 -13.06
C LEU A 75 15.61 23.24 -13.70
N ALA A 76 15.06 24.35 -13.22
CA ALA A 76 15.38 25.70 -13.67
C ALA A 76 16.83 26.04 -13.38
N ILE A 77 17.34 25.74 -12.17
CA ILE A 77 18.75 25.95 -11.81
C ILE A 77 19.68 25.11 -12.70
N LYS A 78 19.33 23.87 -13.01
CA LYS A 78 20.12 23.02 -13.92
C LYS A 78 20.15 23.54 -15.35
N LYS A 79 19.00 24.01 -15.86
CA LYS A 79 18.90 24.57 -17.21
C LYS A 79 19.56 25.94 -17.32
N LEU A 80 19.41 26.79 -16.31
CA LEU A 80 19.98 28.14 -16.26
C LEU A 80 21.48 28.13 -15.90
N GLY A 81 21.96 27.19 -15.11
CA GLY A 81 23.39 26.99 -14.85
C GLY A 81 24.19 26.66 -16.11
N LEU A 82 23.56 26.01 -17.10
CA LEU A 82 24.14 25.79 -18.43
C LEU A 82 24.21 27.09 -19.27
N VAL A 83 23.37 28.08 -18.97
CA VAL A 83 23.35 29.39 -19.63
C VAL A 83 24.45 30.30 -19.07
N CYS A 84 24.69 30.29 -17.74
CA CYS A 84 25.80 31.04 -17.15
C CYS A 84 27.19 30.55 -17.58
N SER A 85 27.36 29.25 -17.85
CA SER A 85 28.64 28.73 -18.37
C SER A 85 28.94 29.14 -19.82
N ASN A 86 27.92 29.50 -20.61
CA ASN A 86 28.08 29.86 -22.03
C ASN A 86 28.02 31.37 -22.30
N ILE A 87 27.62 32.20 -21.33
CA ILE A 87 27.48 33.66 -21.52
C ILE A 87 28.53 34.46 -20.73
N LEU A 88 29.12 33.94 -19.66
CA LEU A 88 30.14 34.69 -18.89
C LEU A 88 31.60 34.50 -19.35
N CYS A 89 31.87 33.64 -20.34
CA CYS A 89 33.24 33.37 -20.78
C CYS A 89 33.88 34.37 -21.78
N PRO A 90 33.20 35.30 -22.49
CA PRO A 90 33.91 36.20 -23.40
C PRO A 90 34.26 37.57 -22.78
N LEU A 91 34.09 37.79 -21.48
CA LEU A 91 34.43 39.07 -20.82
C LEU A 91 35.71 39.01 -19.96
N TRP A 92 36.47 37.91 -20.04
CA TRP A 92 37.82 37.84 -19.48
C TRP A 92 38.82 37.41 -20.56
N ASN A 93 39.05 38.31 -21.52
CA ASN A 93 40.30 38.41 -22.25
C ASN A 93 40.61 39.90 -22.43
#